data_AF-A0A7X7TUC5-F1
#
_entry.id   AF-A0A7X7TUC5-F1
#
_cell.length_a   1.000
_cell.length_b   1.000
_cell.length_c   1.000
_cell.angle_alpha   90.00
_cell.angle_beta   90.00
_cell.angle_gamma   90.00
#
_symmetry.space_group_name_H-M   'P 1'
#
loop_
_entity.id
_entity.type
_entity.pdbx_description
1 polymer ?
#
loop_
_entity_poly.entity_id
_entity_poly.type
_entity_poly.pdbx_seq_one_letter_code
_entity_poly.pdbx_strand_id
1 'polypeptide(L)'
;MGRAELNKNAQNKLSQKQLTAIDMILTGLNDREVAEALGVGRNTVNKWRNHDEDFQAELNERRRELNEATQNRIRSLTQKALDAIEYALERGDARIALEVLKMAGFAKLEEPHQEDKELRIIV
;
A
#
# COMPACT_ATOMS: atom_id res chain seq x y z
N MET A 1 -18.23 -46.74 -13.14
CA MET A 1 -18.98 -45.57 -12.63
C MET A 1 -18.32 -45.10 -11.35
N GLY A 2 -18.08 -43.80 -11.14
CA GLY A 2 -17.72 -43.30 -9.81
C GLY A 2 -16.58 -42.28 -9.66
N ARG A 3 -16.24 -41.47 -10.68
CA ARG A 3 -15.29 -40.34 -10.49
C ARG A 3 -15.67 -39.02 -11.19
N ALA A 4 -16.87 -38.94 -11.79
CA ALA A 4 -17.23 -37.81 -12.67
C ALA A 4 -18.38 -36.92 -12.18
N GLU A 5 -18.89 -37.09 -10.96
CA GLU A 5 -20.13 -36.42 -10.51
C GLU A 5 -20.00 -35.63 -9.20
N LEU A 6 -18.89 -34.91 -8.99
CA LEU A 6 -18.80 -34.00 -7.83
C LEU A 6 -18.54 -32.53 -8.17
N ASN A 7 -18.65 -32.13 -9.45
CA ASN A 7 -18.44 -30.73 -9.81
C ASN A 7 -19.49 -30.17 -10.76
N LYS A 8 -20.77 -30.27 -10.36
CA LYS A 8 -21.89 -29.54 -10.97
C LYS A 8 -22.70 -28.77 -9.91
N ASN A 9 -22.01 -27.93 -9.14
CA ASN A 9 -22.64 -26.90 -8.29
C ASN A 9 -21.76 -25.64 -8.23
N ALA A 10 -21.27 -25.18 -9.39
CA ALA A 10 -20.49 -23.95 -9.55
C ALA A 10 -21.37 -22.68 -9.48
N GLN A 11 -22.11 -22.56 -8.37
CA GLN A 11 -22.89 -21.37 -7.96
C GLN A 11 -22.90 -21.20 -6.43
N ASN A 12 -21.85 -21.65 -5.72
CA ASN A 12 -21.83 -21.62 -4.26
C ASN A 12 -20.79 -20.66 -3.72
N LYS A 13 -21.31 -19.59 -3.09
CA LYS A 13 -20.68 -18.76 -2.05
C LYS A 13 -19.62 -19.55 -1.26
N LEU A 14 -18.48 -18.89 -1.02
CA LEU A 14 -17.36 -19.40 -0.23
C LEU A 14 -17.81 -20.29 0.93
N SER A 15 -17.20 -21.46 1.06
CA SER A 15 -17.49 -22.34 2.19
C SER A 15 -17.09 -21.68 3.51
N GLN A 16 -17.72 -22.10 4.62
CA GLN A 16 -17.37 -21.58 5.95
C GLN A 16 -15.87 -21.73 6.26
N LYS A 17 -15.25 -22.83 5.81
CA LYS A 17 -13.80 -23.04 5.97
C LYS A 17 -12.97 -22.03 5.19
N GLN A 18 -13.40 -21.65 3.99
CA GLN A 18 -12.73 -20.63 3.19
C GLN A 18 -12.86 -19.24 3.83
N LEU A 19 -14.05 -18.90 4.34
CA LEU A 19 -14.24 -17.64 5.08
C LEU A 19 -13.34 -17.58 6.33
N THR A 20 -13.29 -18.66 7.13
CA THR A 20 -12.38 -18.74 8.28
C THR A 20 -10.91 -18.67 7.85
N ALA A 21 -10.54 -19.30 6.72
CA ALA A 21 -9.18 -19.20 6.18
C ALA A 21 -8.82 -17.76 5.80
N ILE A 22 -9.74 -17.00 5.19
CA ILE A 22 -9.56 -15.59 4.85
C ILE A 22 -9.30 -14.78 6.12
N ASP A 23 -10.10 -14.95 7.16
CA ASP A 23 -9.91 -14.25 8.44
C ASP A 23 -8.54 -14.56 9.05
N MET A 24 -8.14 -15.82 9.09
CA MET A 24 -6.82 -16.22 9.59
C MET A 24 -5.68 -15.60 8.77
N ILE A 25 -5.80 -15.56 7.45
CA ILE A 25 -4.82 -14.92 6.57
C ILE A 25 -4.73 -13.41 6.85
N LEU A 26 -5.86 -12.74 7.05
CA LEU A 26 -5.88 -11.30 7.35
C LEU A 26 -5.25 -10.98 8.70
N THR A 27 -5.33 -11.91 9.66
CA THR A 27 -4.65 -11.78 10.96
C THR A 27 -3.14 -12.07 10.90
N GLY A 28 -2.62 -12.50 9.74
CA GLY A 28 -1.19 -12.68 9.50
C GLY A 28 -0.69 -14.13 9.50
N LEU A 29 -1.58 -15.12 9.60
CA LEU A 29 -1.18 -16.53 9.55
C LEU A 29 -0.73 -16.92 8.14
N ASN A 30 0.26 -17.81 8.07
CA ASN A 30 0.72 -18.39 6.82
C ASN A 30 -0.09 -19.63 6.41
N ASP A 31 0.02 -20.04 5.14
CA ASP A 31 -0.79 -21.13 4.58
C ASP A 31 -0.64 -22.47 5.32
N ARG A 32 0.50 -22.70 5.99
CA ARG A 32 0.72 -23.92 6.79
C ARG A 32 -0.09 -23.87 8.07
N GLU A 33 -0.03 -22.76 8.79
CA GLU A 33 -0.76 -22.54 10.04
C GLU A 33 -2.27 -22.56 9.81
N VAL A 34 -2.74 -21.94 8.72
CA VAL A 34 -4.16 -21.96 8.34
C VAL A 34 -4.62 -23.38 8.00
N ALA A 35 -3.80 -24.15 7.27
CA ALA A 35 -4.12 -25.53 6.93
C ALA A 35 -4.22 -26.42 8.17
N GLU A 36 -3.28 -26.26 9.11
CA GLU A 36 -3.24 -26.98 10.39
C GLU A 36 -4.45 -26.62 11.26
N ALA A 37 -4.77 -25.34 11.39
CA ALA A 37 -5.91 -24.87 12.18
C ALA A 37 -7.27 -25.35 11.64
N LEU A 38 -7.40 -25.54 10.32
CA LEU A 38 -8.64 -25.96 9.66
C LEU A 38 -8.74 -27.46 9.40
N GLY A 39 -7.68 -28.22 9.74
CA GLY A 39 -7.58 -29.65 9.46
C GLY A 39 -7.66 -29.98 7.97
N VAL A 40 -7.09 -29.12 7.11
CA VAL A 40 -7.05 -29.31 5.65
C VAL A 40 -5.62 -29.48 5.15
N GLY A 41 -5.45 -30.02 3.94
CA GLY A 41 -4.12 -30.10 3.33
C GLY A 41 -3.58 -28.72 2.94
N ARG A 42 -2.28 -28.48 3.11
CA ARG A 42 -1.62 -27.24 2.65
C ARG A 42 -1.88 -26.93 1.16
N ASN A 43 -1.92 -27.98 0.32
CA ASN A 43 -2.25 -27.84 -1.10
C ASN A 43 -3.66 -27.29 -1.34
N THR A 44 -4.61 -27.55 -0.42
CA THR A 44 -5.96 -27.01 -0.48
C THR A 44 -5.97 -25.50 -0.28
N VAL A 45 -5.25 -24.99 0.74
CA VAL A 45 -5.12 -23.55 0.99
C VAL A 45 -4.38 -22.85 -0.17
N ASN A 46 -3.34 -23.47 -0.70
CA ASN A 46 -2.63 -22.96 -1.87
C ASN A 46 -3.55 -22.88 -3.11
N LYS A 47 -4.38 -23.92 -3.32
CA LYS A 47 -5.35 -23.92 -4.42
C LYS A 47 -6.37 -22.80 -4.27
N TRP A 48 -6.89 -22.57 -3.06
CA TRP A 48 -7.79 -21.44 -2.80
C TRP A 48 -7.12 -20.10 -3.13
N ARG A 49 -5.89 -19.87 -2.66
CA ARG A 49 -5.18 -18.62 -2.92
C ARG A 49 -4.89 -18.34 -4.38
N ASN A 50 -4.58 -19.37 -5.16
CA ASN A 50 -4.03 -19.18 -6.51
C ASN A 50 -5.03 -19.50 -7.63
N HIS A 51 -6.08 -20.27 -7.36
CA HIS A 51 -6.96 -20.80 -8.41
C HIS A 51 -8.46 -20.67 -8.09
N ASP A 52 -8.83 -20.15 -6.93
CA ASP A 52 -10.22 -19.88 -6.57
C ASP A 52 -10.48 -18.36 -6.65
N GLU A 53 -11.21 -17.96 -7.70
CA GLU A 53 -11.47 -16.55 -8.00
C GLU A 53 -12.34 -15.89 -6.92
N ASP A 54 -13.34 -16.60 -6.39
CA ASP A 54 -14.20 -16.09 -5.32
C ASP A 54 -13.41 -15.87 -4.03
N PHE A 55 -12.48 -16.78 -3.73
CA PHE A 55 -11.61 -16.65 -2.56
C PHE A 55 -10.69 -15.44 -2.67
N GLN A 56 -10.12 -15.23 -3.86
CA GLN A 56 -9.26 -14.08 -4.12
C GLN A 56 -10.04 -12.76 -4.07
N ALA A 57 -11.25 -12.74 -4.64
CA ALA A 57 -12.11 -11.56 -4.63
C ALA A 57 -12.44 -11.12 -3.20
N GLU A 58 -12.95 -12.04 -2.37
CA GLU A 58 -13.28 -11.75 -0.97
C GLU A 58 -12.05 -11.35 -0.14
N LEU A 59 -10.92 -12.05 -0.30
CA LEU A 59 -9.69 -11.71 0.41
C LEU A 59 -9.19 -10.31 0.04
N ASN A 60 -9.28 -9.95 -1.24
CA ASN A 60 -8.87 -8.62 -1.72
C ASN A 60 -9.84 -7.54 -1.26
N GLU A 61 -11.14 -7.83 -1.21
CA GLU A 61 -12.13 -6.89 -0.72
C GLU A 61 -11.92 -6.58 0.77
N ARG A 62 -11.76 -7.60 1.61
CA ARG A 62 -11.45 -7.38 3.03
C ARG A 62 -10.12 -6.66 3.25
N ARG A 63 -9.11 -6.92 2.41
CA ARG A 63 -7.84 -6.15 2.44
C ARG A 63 -8.08 -4.69 2.08
N ARG A 64 -8.94 -4.41 1.10
CA ARG A 64 -9.31 -3.05 0.72
C ARG A 64 -9.99 -2.35 1.89
N GLU A 65 -10.99 -2.96 2.51
CA GLU A 65 -11.69 -2.42 3.67
C GLU A 65 -10.74 -2.06 4.83
N LEU A 66 -9.81 -2.97 5.18
CA LEU A 66 -8.79 -2.72 6.20
C LEU A 66 -7.85 -1.57 5.83
N ASN A 67 -7.47 -1.48 4.56
CA ASN A 67 -6.58 -0.44 4.08
C ASN A 67 -7.28 0.91 3.95
N GLU A 68 -8.57 0.96 3.65
CA GLU A 68 -9.32 2.21 3.47
C GLU A 68 -9.29 3.08 4.73
N ALA A 69 -9.48 2.49 5.91
CA ALA A 69 -9.38 3.21 7.18
C ALA A 69 -7.98 3.81 7.39
N THR A 70 -6.94 3.04 7.06
CA THR A 70 -5.54 3.49 7.14
C THR A 70 -5.25 4.61 6.15
N GLN A 71 -5.74 4.49 4.91
CA GLN A 71 -5.59 5.52 3.87
C GLN A 71 -6.30 6.81 4.25
N ASN A 72 -7.50 6.73 4.83
CA ASN A 72 -8.21 7.90 5.33
C ASN A 72 -7.45 8.59 6.46
N ARG A 73 -6.84 7.82 7.37
CA ARG A 73 -5.99 8.36 8.44
C ARG A 73 -4.75 9.06 7.88
N ILE A 74 -4.08 8.48 6.89
CA ILE A 74 -2.94 9.10 6.21
C ILE A 74 -3.36 10.43 5.57
N ARG A 75 -4.46 10.44 4.81
CA ARG A 75 -4.99 11.68 4.18
C ARG A 75 -5.25 12.78 5.22
N SER A 76 -5.89 12.43 6.35
CA SER A 76 -6.17 13.37 7.43
C SER A 76 -4.89 13.92 8.07
N LEU A 77 -3.87 13.08 8.27
CA LEU A 77 -2.58 13.52 8.80
C LEU A 77 -1.84 14.42 7.81
N THR A 78 -1.89 14.11 6.52
CA THR A 78 -1.32 14.96 5.47
C THR A 78 -1.97 16.34 5.48
N GLN A 79 -3.30 16.43 5.58
CA GLN A 79 -4.00 17.71 5.67
C GLN A 79 -3.52 18.52 6.88
N LYS A 80 -3.46 17.91 8.07
CA LYS A 80 -2.97 18.60 9.27
C LYS A 80 -1.52 19.08 9.15
N ALA A 81 -0.67 18.31 8.46
CA ALA A 81 0.70 18.71 8.21
C ALA A 81 0.76 19.92 7.27
N LEU A 82 -0.08 19.97 6.24
CA LEU A 82 -0.20 21.12 5.35
C LEU A 82 -0.70 22.36 6.10
N ASP A 83 -1.73 22.22 6.93
CA ASP A 83 -2.27 23.33 7.75
C ASP A 83 -1.19 23.89 8.70
N ALA A 84 -0.35 23.03 9.28
CA ALA A 84 0.75 23.45 10.14
C ALA A 84 1.87 24.18 9.36
N ILE A 85 2.14 23.76 8.12
CA ILE A 85 3.08 24.45 7.22
C ILE A 85 2.53 25.83 6.89
N GLU A 86 1.26 25.92 6.47
CA GLU A 86 0.59 27.20 6.15
C GLU A 86 0.65 28.17 7.33
N TYR A 87 0.32 27.71 8.52
CA TYR A 87 0.40 28.52 9.74
C TYR A 87 1.81 29.04 10.05
N ALA A 88 2.85 28.22 9.83
CA ALA A 88 4.23 28.64 10.03
C ALA A 88 4.64 29.70 8.98
N LEU A 89 4.17 29.55 7.74
CA LEU A 89 4.40 30.54 6.68
C LEU A 89 3.72 31.89 6.99
N GLU A 90 2.48 31.88 7.46
CA GLU A 90 1.77 33.10 7.87
C GLU A 90 2.48 33.86 8.99
N ARG A 91 3.18 33.13 9.87
CA ARG A 91 4.00 33.71 10.94
C ARG A 91 5.38 34.18 10.48
N GLY A 92 5.71 34.00 9.20
CA GLY A 92 6.99 34.42 8.63
C GLY A 92 8.16 33.50 8.98
N ASP A 93 7.92 32.20 9.22
CA ASP A 93 9.01 31.24 9.41
C ASP A 93 9.79 31.03 8.09
N ALA A 94 10.88 31.79 7.95
CA ALA A 94 11.74 31.77 6.76
C ALA A 94 12.37 30.40 6.50
N ARG A 95 12.55 29.56 7.53
CA ARG A 95 13.10 28.21 7.35
C ARG A 95 12.08 27.30 6.67
N ILE A 96 10.83 27.32 7.14
CA ILE A 96 9.74 26.56 6.52
C ILE A 96 9.48 27.07 5.10
N ALA A 97 9.48 28.39 4.89
CA ALA A 97 9.35 28.99 3.56
C ALA A 97 10.44 28.51 2.59
N LEU A 98 11.70 28.49 3.02
CA LEU A 98 12.81 28.00 2.21
C LEU A 98 12.66 26.50 1.88
N GLU A 99 12.26 25.67 2.85
CA GLU A 99 12.03 24.23 2.60
C GLU A 99 10.89 23.99 1.61
N VAL A 100 9.78 24.73 1.72
CA VAL A 100 8.67 24.66 0.75
C VAL A 100 9.14 25.04 -0.66
N LEU A 101 9.93 26.12 -0.79
CA LEU A 101 10.50 26.52 -2.08
C LEU A 101 11.45 25.46 -2.67
N LYS A 102 12.25 24.80 -1.82
CA LYS A 102 13.09 23.68 -2.27
C LYS A 102 12.27 22.50 -2.77
N MET A 103 11.24 22.10 -2.03
CA MET A 103 10.34 21.01 -2.41
C MET A 103 9.57 21.32 -3.70
N ALA A 104 9.21 22.59 -3.92
CA ALA A 104 8.58 23.06 -5.14
C ALA A 104 9.54 23.17 -6.35
N GLY A 105 10.83 22.85 -6.17
CA GLY A 105 11.81 22.79 -7.26
C GLY A 105 12.55 24.09 -7.54
N PHE A 106 12.36 25.14 -6.72
CA PHE A 106 13.07 26.41 -6.89
C PHE A 106 14.54 26.35 -6.44
N ALA A 107 14.96 25.25 -5.80
CA ALA A 107 16.36 25.03 -5.37
C ALA A 107 17.37 24.87 -6.52
N LYS A 108 16.90 24.64 -7.76
CA LYS A 108 17.78 24.48 -8.94
C LYS A 108 18.14 25.78 -9.65
N LEU A 109 17.67 26.93 -9.18
CA LEU A 109 17.83 28.19 -9.91
C LEU A 109 19.14 28.95 -9.63
N GLU A 110 20.04 28.42 -8.80
CA GLU A 110 21.38 28.99 -8.64
C GLU A 110 22.44 27.89 -8.50
N GLU A 111 22.90 27.34 -9.62
CA GLU A 111 24.33 27.05 -9.72
C GLU A 111 24.96 28.27 -10.39
N PRO A 112 25.77 29.09 -9.69
CA PRO A 112 26.51 30.14 -10.36
C PRO A 112 27.44 29.48 -11.38
N HIS A 113 27.21 29.75 -12.67
CA HIS A 113 28.18 29.47 -13.71
C HIS A 113 29.50 30.12 -13.29
N GLN A 114 30.54 29.31 -13.10
CA GLN A 114 31.91 29.78 -13.05
C GLN A 114 32.32 30.24 -14.46
N GLU A 115 31.77 31.36 -14.91
CA GLU A 115 32.42 32.16 -15.94
C GLU A 115 33.36 33.14 -15.23
N ASP A 116 34.52 33.37 -15.87
CA ASP A 116 35.58 34.30 -15.51
C ASP A 116 36.68 33.81 -14.55
N LYS A 117 37.55 32.92 -15.06
CA LYS A 117 38.96 32.86 -14.62
C LYS A 117 40.03 32.85 -15.72
N GLU A 118 39.68 33.16 -16.97
CA GLU A 118 40.68 33.25 -18.06
C GLU A 118 40.75 34.61 -18.77
N LEU A 119 40.53 35.72 -18.05
CA LEU A 119 40.89 37.04 -18.59
C LEU A 119 41.58 37.90 -17.53
N ARG A 120 42.92 37.96 -17.66
CA ARG A 120 43.94 38.87 -17.09
C ARG A 120 45.08 38.02 -16.50
N ILE A 121 46.34 38.09 -16.95
CA ILE A 121 47.12 39.29 -17.28
C ILE A 121 48.24 38.92 -18.27
N ILE A 122 48.36 39.79 -19.27
CA ILE A 122 49.54 40.04 -20.11
C ILE A 122 50.73 40.40 -19.20
N VAL A 123 51.83 39.62 -19.24
CA VAL A 123 53.21 40.13 -19.17
C VAL A 123 54.07 39.31 -20.11
#